data_AF-A0A1B7W8Q5-F1
#
_entry.id   AF-A0A1B7W8Q5-F1
#
_cell.length_a   1.000
_cell.length_b   1.000
_cell.length_c   1.000
_cell.angle_alpha   90.00
_cell.angle_beta   90.00
_cell.angle_gamma   90.00
#
_symmetry.space_group_name_H-M   'P 1'
#
loop_
_entity.id
_entity.type
_entity.pdbx_description
1 polymer ?
#
loop_
_entity_poly.entity_id
_entity_poly.type
_entity_poly.pdbx_seq_one_letter_code
_entity_poly.pdbx_strand_id
1 'polypeptide(L)'
;MSIVDSLPEEPEADPSLASSTQSQLQYQSLNVDSPLKMVETAFLASTASLIWFINFYFPLGPVLRVLFPIPIALVYLRWGNRAAWMAAVTSGLLLAVLMGPVRSLLFVMPFAFMGVLLGATWHRRVQWIVSIILGTLLGTVGVFFRLWFLSLLSGEDLWVYVINQVTEIINWIFLHLQLLTTPNVLLIQLGAIALIFINNFIYLFIVHLVAWLLLDAIGNSIPRPPRWVQVLMDYD
;
A
#
# COMPACT_ATOMS: atom_id res chain seq x y z
N MET A 1 34.11 -74.99 40.51
CA MET A 1 32.79 -74.37 40.28
C MET A 1 33.02 -73.19 39.34
N SER A 2 32.73 -73.35 38.05
CA SER A 2 32.73 -72.24 37.10
C SER A 2 31.62 -72.48 36.09
N ILE A 3 30.45 -71.93 36.41
CA ILE A 3 29.33 -71.77 35.48
C ILE A 3 29.64 -70.49 34.71
N VAL A 4 29.96 -70.62 33.43
CA VAL A 4 29.82 -69.51 32.48
C VAL A 4 29.10 -70.09 31.27
N ASP A 5 27.81 -69.80 31.25
CA ASP A 5 26.85 -70.07 30.21
C ASP A 5 27.07 -69.12 29.02
N SER A 6 26.99 -69.72 27.83
CA SER A 6 26.32 -69.22 26.62
C SER A 6 26.07 -67.70 26.47
N LEU A 7 26.76 -67.09 25.49
CA LEU A 7 26.30 -65.87 24.81
C LEU A 7 26.08 -66.19 23.32
N PRO A 8 24.97 -65.76 22.69
CA PRO A 8 24.75 -65.92 21.25
C PRO A 8 25.63 -64.94 20.46
N GLU A 9 26.18 -65.38 19.33
CA GLU A 9 26.84 -64.51 18.34
C GLU A 9 25.88 -63.39 17.90
N GLU A 10 26.28 -62.13 18.07
CA GLU A 10 25.60 -60.99 17.45
C GLU A 10 25.76 -61.08 15.92
N PRO A 11 24.71 -60.81 15.13
CA PRO A 11 24.85 -60.74 13.68
C PRO A 11 25.68 -59.50 13.32
N GLU A 12 26.77 -59.69 12.57
CA GLU A 12 27.57 -58.59 12.02
C GLU A 12 26.65 -57.61 11.27
N ALA A 13 26.53 -56.39 11.81
CA ALA A 13 25.79 -55.32 11.16
C ALA A 13 26.55 -54.86 9.92
N ASP A 14 25.93 -55.12 8.76
CA ASP A 14 26.43 -54.81 7.43
C ASP A 14 26.78 -53.30 7.32
N PRO A 15 28.06 -52.90 7.22
CA PRO A 15 28.48 -51.48 7.26
C PRO A 15 28.04 -50.69 6.02
N SER A 16 27.51 -51.38 5.00
CA SER A 16 26.98 -50.81 3.76
C SER A 16 25.69 -50.00 3.98
N LEU A 17 24.83 -50.39 4.93
CA LEU A 17 23.56 -49.73 5.26
C LEU A 17 23.75 -48.41 6.06
N ALA A 18 24.85 -48.28 6.79
CA ALA A 18 25.16 -47.06 7.54
C ALA A 18 25.62 -45.92 6.60
N SER A 19 26.28 -46.26 5.50
CA SER A 19 26.84 -45.28 4.56
C SER A 19 25.78 -44.61 3.66
N SER A 20 24.69 -45.30 3.32
CA SER A 20 23.59 -44.75 2.53
C SER A 20 22.70 -43.79 3.32
N THR A 21 22.64 -43.95 4.65
CA THR A 21 21.72 -43.19 5.51
C THR A 21 22.33 -41.84 5.92
N GLN A 22 23.65 -41.76 6.04
CA GLN A 22 24.35 -40.51 6.39
C GLN A 22 24.36 -39.47 5.25
N SER A 23 24.19 -39.91 3.99
CA SER A 23 24.12 -39.01 2.83
C SER A 23 22.73 -38.38 2.63
N GLN A 24 21.68 -38.95 3.23
CA GLN A 24 20.30 -38.45 3.12
C GLN A 24 19.89 -37.49 4.26
N LEU A 25 20.71 -37.38 5.31
CA LEU A 25 20.55 -36.33 6.34
C LEU A 25 21.36 -35.07 6.02
N GLN A 26 21.57 -34.84 4.72
CA GLN A 26 21.96 -33.54 4.22
C GLN A 26 20.75 -32.64 4.38
N TYR A 27 20.68 -31.93 5.51
CA TYR A 27 19.69 -30.91 5.86
C TYR A 27 19.03 -30.38 4.58
N GLN A 28 17.86 -30.94 4.26
CA GLN A 28 17.03 -30.42 3.21
C GLN A 28 16.77 -29.00 3.64
N SER A 29 17.47 -28.04 3.04
CA SER A 29 17.42 -26.65 3.42
C SER A 29 15.95 -26.26 3.34
N LEU A 30 15.29 -26.24 4.50
CA LEU A 30 13.89 -25.88 4.58
C LEU A 30 13.83 -24.52 3.93
N ASN A 31 13.09 -24.42 2.84
CA ASN A 31 12.93 -23.18 2.10
C ASN A 31 12.07 -22.25 2.96
N VAL A 32 12.67 -21.69 4.02
CA VAL A 32 12.04 -20.84 5.04
C VAL A 32 11.48 -19.57 4.37
N ASP A 33 12.00 -19.22 3.20
CA ASP A 33 11.57 -18.07 2.42
C ASP A 33 10.10 -18.17 1.99
N SER A 34 9.59 -19.38 1.73
CA SER A 34 8.20 -19.56 1.29
C SER A 34 7.18 -19.30 2.42
N PRO A 35 7.31 -19.93 3.61
CA PRO A 35 6.50 -19.57 4.77
C PRO A 35 6.66 -18.10 5.19
N LEU A 36 7.89 -17.57 5.19
CA LEU A 36 8.15 -16.18 5.59
C LEU A 36 7.45 -15.18 4.66
N LYS A 37 7.54 -15.41 3.34
CA LYS A 37 6.81 -14.62 2.34
C LYS A 37 5.31 -14.63 2.58
N MET A 38 4.74 -15.80 2.90
CA MET A 38 3.31 -15.91 3.18
C MET A 38 2.91 -15.16 4.44
N VAL A 39 3.68 -15.27 5.52
CA VAL A 39 3.38 -14.62 6.81
C VAL A 39 3.52 -13.11 6.71
N GLU A 40 4.59 -12.61 6.11
CA GLU A 40 4.78 -11.15 5.98
C GLU A 40 3.74 -10.50 5.07
N THR A 41 3.38 -11.17 3.96
CA THR A 41 2.32 -10.68 3.07
C THR A 41 0.97 -10.64 3.77
N ALA A 42 0.61 -11.69 4.52
CA ALA A 42 -0.62 -11.73 5.30
C ALA A 42 -0.64 -10.68 6.42
N PHE A 43 0.49 -10.50 7.12
CA PHE A 43 0.63 -9.49 8.17
C PHE A 43 0.43 -8.07 7.63
N LEU A 44 1.08 -7.74 6.51
CA LEU A 44 0.99 -6.40 5.90
C LEU A 44 -0.37 -6.16 5.22
N ALA A 45 -0.98 -7.20 4.63
CA ALA A 45 -2.35 -7.12 4.11
C ALA A 45 -3.36 -6.86 5.24
N SER A 46 -3.27 -7.61 6.35
CA SER A 46 -4.08 -7.38 7.55
C SER A 46 -3.85 -5.98 8.12
N THR A 47 -2.59 -5.54 8.20
CA THR A 47 -2.24 -4.18 8.62
C THR A 47 -2.91 -3.12 7.76
N ALA A 48 -2.89 -3.27 6.43
CA ALA A 48 -3.54 -2.32 5.52
C ALA A 48 -5.06 -2.26 5.75
N SER A 49 -5.72 -3.41 5.88
CA SER A 49 -7.15 -3.51 6.20
C SER A 49 -7.47 -2.90 7.56
N LEU A 50 -6.65 -3.15 8.58
CA LEU A 50 -6.87 -2.65 9.94
C LEU A 50 -6.78 -1.12 9.99
N ILE A 51 -5.78 -0.52 9.33
CA ILE A 51 -5.63 0.94 9.27
C ILE A 51 -6.86 1.58 8.61
N TRP A 52 -7.36 1.02 7.52
CA TRP A 52 -8.59 1.49 6.88
C TRP A 52 -9.81 1.34 7.79
N PHE A 53 -9.96 0.17 8.41
CA PHE A 53 -11.06 -0.14 9.32
C PHE A 53 -11.09 0.85 10.48
N ILE A 54 -9.95 1.09 11.13
CA ILE A 54 -9.82 2.07 12.22
C ILE A 54 -10.18 3.46 11.73
N ASN A 55 -9.62 3.92 10.60
CA ASN A 55 -9.91 5.26 10.09
C ASN A 55 -11.40 5.48 9.77
N PHE A 56 -12.12 4.43 9.38
CA PHE A 56 -13.55 4.51 9.11
C PHE A 56 -14.37 4.75 10.39
N TYR A 57 -14.08 4.02 11.47
CA TYR A 57 -14.82 4.16 12.74
C TYR A 57 -14.31 5.32 13.60
N PHE A 58 -13.01 5.57 13.56
CA PHE A 58 -12.31 6.61 14.30
C PHE A 58 -11.53 7.47 13.29
N PRO A 59 -12.16 8.50 12.71
CA PRO A 59 -11.51 9.37 11.74
C PRO A 59 -10.49 10.28 12.45
N LEU A 60 -9.27 9.77 12.63
CA LEU A 60 -8.12 10.45 13.22
C LEU A 60 -7.49 11.50 12.27
N GLY A 61 -8.33 12.14 11.44
CA GLY A 61 -7.91 13.14 10.47
C GLY A 61 -7.07 12.60 9.31
N PRO A 62 -6.22 13.45 8.69
CA PRO A 62 -5.43 13.09 7.51
C PRO A 62 -4.32 12.07 7.77
N VAL A 63 -3.87 11.93 9.02
CA VAL A 63 -2.65 11.19 9.39
C VAL A 63 -2.73 9.71 8.98
N LEU A 64 -3.80 9.01 9.36
CA LEU A 64 -3.97 7.59 9.02
C LEU A 64 -4.11 7.35 7.53
N ARG A 65 -4.68 8.32 6.78
CA ARG A 65 -4.91 8.18 5.34
C ARG A 65 -3.61 8.09 4.54
N VAL A 66 -2.54 8.68 5.06
CA VAL A 66 -1.21 8.63 4.45
C VAL A 66 -0.62 7.22 4.51
N LEU A 67 -1.01 6.43 5.52
CA LEU A 67 -0.48 5.09 5.74
C LEU A 67 -1.15 4.03 4.86
N PHE A 68 -2.34 4.28 4.28
CA PHE A 68 -3.08 3.27 3.52
C PHE A 68 -2.28 2.55 2.42
N PRO A 69 -1.55 3.25 1.51
CA PRO A 69 -0.79 2.58 0.46
C PRO A 69 0.53 1.96 0.95
N ILE A 70 1.02 2.32 2.15
CA ILE A 70 2.37 2.00 2.61
C ILE A 70 2.57 0.50 2.86
N PRO A 71 1.71 -0.22 3.62
CA PRO A 71 1.90 -1.65 3.85
C PRO A 71 1.95 -2.47 2.55
N ILE A 72 1.10 -2.14 1.58
CA ILE A 72 1.07 -2.82 0.28
C ILE A 72 2.32 -2.51 -0.54
N ALA A 73 2.79 -1.25 -0.52
CA ALA A 73 4.05 -0.87 -1.16
C ALA A 73 5.26 -1.58 -0.53
N LEU A 74 5.25 -1.75 0.80
CA LEU A 74 6.28 -2.48 1.53
C LEU A 74 6.32 -3.96 1.11
N VAL A 75 5.16 -4.61 0.95
CA VAL A 75 5.08 -5.97 0.38
C VAL A 75 5.74 -6.04 -0.99
N TYR A 76 5.47 -5.06 -1.86
CA TYR A 76 6.08 -5.02 -3.19
C TYR A 76 7.60 -4.95 -3.10
N LEU A 77 8.13 -4.09 -2.24
CA LEU A 77 9.58 -3.92 -2.10
C LEU A 77 10.27 -5.18 -1.54
N ARG A 78 9.62 -5.89 -0.61
CA ARG A 78 10.19 -7.10 0.01
C ARG A 78 10.05 -8.36 -0.84
N TRP A 79 8.87 -8.57 -1.44
CA TRP A 79 8.47 -9.86 -1.99
C TRP A 79 8.07 -9.81 -3.48
N GLY A 80 8.07 -8.61 -4.07
CA GLY A 80 7.84 -8.34 -5.48
C GLY A 80 6.38 -8.18 -5.90
N ASN A 81 6.18 -8.06 -7.21
CA ASN A 81 4.89 -7.72 -7.82
C ASN A 81 3.75 -8.69 -7.47
N ARG A 82 3.99 -9.99 -7.55
CA ARG A 82 2.96 -11.01 -7.27
C ARG A 82 2.44 -10.90 -5.83
N ALA A 83 3.36 -10.73 -4.88
CA ALA A 83 3.02 -10.62 -3.47
C ALA A 83 2.20 -9.36 -3.18
N ALA A 84 2.53 -8.23 -3.82
CA ALA A 84 1.80 -6.98 -3.66
C ALA A 84 0.35 -7.06 -4.16
N TRP A 85 0.12 -7.70 -5.31
CA TRP A 85 -1.24 -7.95 -5.81
C TRP A 85 -2.02 -8.89 -4.91
N MET A 86 -1.37 -9.94 -4.40
CA MET A 86 -2.01 -10.84 -3.43
C MET A 86 -2.36 -10.09 -2.14
N ALA A 87 -1.50 -9.20 -1.64
CA ALA A 87 -1.77 -8.36 -0.48
C ALA A 87 -2.92 -7.35 -0.72
N ALA A 88 -2.98 -6.75 -1.91
CA ALA A 88 -4.06 -5.86 -2.32
C ALA A 88 -5.42 -6.58 -2.40
N VAL A 89 -5.45 -7.77 -3.00
CA VAL A 89 -6.68 -8.57 -3.10
C VAL A 89 -7.11 -9.09 -1.73
N THR A 90 -6.18 -9.63 -0.94
CA THR A 90 -6.47 -10.17 0.40
C THR A 90 -6.96 -9.08 1.35
N SER A 91 -6.34 -7.90 1.35
CA SER A 91 -6.81 -6.76 2.16
C SER A 91 -8.21 -6.28 1.74
N GLY A 92 -8.50 -6.29 0.43
CA GLY A 92 -9.85 -6.05 -0.10
C GLY A 92 -10.85 -7.10 0.37
N LEU A 93 -10.53 -8.40 0.27
CA LEU A 93 -11.42 -9.48 0.72
C LEU A 93 -11.69 -9.40 2.22
N LEU A 94 -10.66 -9.15 3.03
CA LEU A 94 -10.82 -8.95 4.48
C LEU A 94 -11.79 -7.79 4.76
N LEU A 95 -11.59 -6.63 4.13
CA LEU A 95 -12.49 -5.50 4.30
C LEU A 95 -13.91 -5.77 3.78
N ALA A 96 -14.06 -6.59 2.74
CA ALA A 96 -15.37 -6.94 2.22
C ALA A 96 -16.16 -7.77 3.24
N VAL A 97 -15.49 -8.69 3.94
CA VAL A 97 -16.08 -9.48 5.02
C VAL A 97 -16.39 -8.61 6.24
N LEU A 98 -15.49 -7.69 6.61
CA LEU A 98 -15.65 -6.88 7.83
C LEU A 98 -16.65 -5.73 7.68
N MET A 99 -16.69 -5.05 6.54
CA MET A 99 -17.40 -3.78 6.36
C MET A 99 -18.40 -3.79 5.19
N GLY A 100 -18.44 -4.88 4.43
CA GLY A 100 -19.25 -5.02 3.23
C GLY A 100 -18.47 -4.72 1.94
N PRO A 101 -18.92 -5.30 0.80
CA PRO A 101 -18.19 -5.26 -0.46
C PRO A 101 -18.07 -3.84 -1.04
N VAL A 102 -19.06 -2.98 -0.81
CA VAL A 102 -19.06 -1.58 -1.26
C VAL A 102 -17.89 -0.80 -0.65
N ARG A 103 -17.71 -0.87 0.67
CA ARG A 103 -16.67 -0.12 1.39
C ARG A 103 -15.28 -0.66 1.10
N SER A 104 -15.17 -1.97 0.89
CA SER A 104 -13.92 -2.58 0.44
C SER A 104 -13.49 -2.06 -0.93
N LEU A 105 -14.43 -1.91 -1.88
CA LEU A 105 -14.10 -1.44 -3.22
C LEU A 105 -13.56 0.00 -3.21
N LEU A 106 -14.09 0.85 -2.31
CA LEU A 106 -13.61 2.23 -2.07
C LEU A 106 -12.19 2.29 -1.47
N PHE A 107 -11.73 1.20 -0.85
CA PHE A 107 -10.34 1.05 -0.41
C PHE A 107 -9.46 0.52 -1.54
N VAL A 108 -9.88 -0.58 -2.17
CA VAL A 108 -9.12 -1.28 -3.22
C VAL A 108 -8.79 -0.29 -4.33
N MET A 109 -9.83 0.31 -4.91
CA MET A 109 -9.70 1.52 -5.73
C MET A 109 -10.00 2.72 -4.83
N PRO A 110 -9.02 3.57 -4.46
CA PRO A 110 -7.72 3.79 -5.13
C PRO A 110 -6.47 3.31 -4.38
N PHE A 111 -6.57 2.99 -3.09
CA PHE A 111 -5.41 2.93 -2.21
C PHE A 111 -4.61 1.64 -2.39
N ALA A 112 -5.27 0.50 -2.64
CA ALA A 112 -4.55 -0.75 -2.87
C ALA A 112 -3.79 -0.73 -4.20
N PHE A 113 -4.41 -0.23 -5.27
CA PHE A 113 -3.74 0.02 -6.55
C PHE A 113 -2.60 1.03 -6.40
N MET A 114 -2.80 2.09 -5.62
CA MET A 114 -1.75 3.07 -5.33
C MET A 114 -0.55 2.44 -4.62
N GLY A 115 -0.78 1.56 -3.64
CA GLY A 115 0.28 0.85 -2.95
C GLY A 115 1.13 0.00 -3.89
N VAL A 116 0.50 -0.71 -4.83
CA VAL A 116 1.20 -1.49 -5.85
C VAL A 116 1.99 -0.59 -6.80
N LEU A 117 1.40 0.52 -7.26
CA LEU A 117 2.06 1.47 -8.15
C LEU A 117 3.30 2.09 -7.49
N LEU A 118 3.16 2.58 -6.25
CA LEU A 118 4.26 3.16 -5.48
C LEU A 118 5.35 2.11 -5.20
N GLY A 119 4.96 0.88 -4.85
CA GLY A 119 5.88 -0.23 -4.71
C GLY A 119 6.71 -0.47 -5.98
N ALA A 120 6.06 -0.44 -7.15
CA ALA A 120 6.73 -0.61 -8.44
C ALA A 120 7.67 0.54 -8.80
N THR A 121 7.27 1.80 -8.57
CA THR A 121 8.11 2.97 -8.86
C THR A 121 9.31 3.04 -7.92
N TRP A 122 9.12 2.73 -6.64
CA TRP A 122 10.20 2.71 -5.65
C TRP A 122 11.18 1.57 -5.87
N HIS A 123 10.70 0.37 -6.22
CA HIS A 123 11.56 -0.76 -6.56
C HIS A 123 12.45 -0.47 -7.77
N ARG A 124 11.92 0.25 -8.77
CA ARG A 124 12.67 0.68 -9.98
C ARG A 124 13.54 1.91 -9.78
N ARG A 125 13.65 2.42 -8.55
CA ARG A 125 14.41 3.63 -8.19
C ARG A 125 14.04 4.88 -9.01
N VAL A 126 12.78 5.00 -9.39
CA VAL A 126 12.30 6.13 -10.21
C VAL A 126 12.37 7.44 -9.42
N GLN A 127 12.65 8.55 -10.11
CA GLN A 127 12.65 9.89 -9.50
C GLN A 127 11.29 10.19 -8.82
N TRP A 128 11.35 10.87 -7.68
CA TRP A 128 10.16 11.23 -6.89
C TRP A 128 9.09 11.93 -7.72
N ILE A 129 9.48 12.87 -8.59
CA ILE A 129 8.53 13.64 -9.39
C ILE A 129 7.68 12.74 -10.30
N VAL A 130 8.30 11.74 -10.92
CA VAL A 130 7.60 10.81 -11.82
C VAL A 130 6.68 9.89 -11.01
N SER A 131 7.15 9.40 -9.86
CA SER A 131 6.33 8.59 -8.95
C SER A 131 5.11 9.35 -8.42
N ILE A 132 5.30 10.63 -8.04
CA ILE A 132 4.22 11.50 -7.58
C ILE A 132 3.24 11.75 -8.71
N ILE A 133 3.68 12.13 -9.92
CA ILE A 133 2.79 12.40 -11.05
C ILE A 133 1.96 11.16 -11.42
N LEU A 134 2.59 9.99 -11.53
CA LEU A 134 1.90 8.74 -11.82
C LEU A 134 0.89 8.39 -10.72
N GLY A 135 1.30 8.55 -9.46
CA GLY A 135 0.40 8.41 -8.34
C GLY A 135 -0.76 9.40 -8.42
N THR A 136 -0.51 10.68 -8.74
CA THR A 136 -1.53 11.73 -8.73
C THR A 136 -2.57 11.42 -9.78
N LEU A 137 -2.15 10.98 -10.97
CA LEU A 137 -3.05 10.53 -12.02
C LEU A 137 -3.95 9.37 -11.53
N LEU A 138 -3.36 8.36 -10.89
CA LEU A 138 -4.12 7.24 -10.33
C LEU A 138 -5.05 7.68 -9.19
N GLY A 139 -4.60 8.60 -8.34
CA GLY A 139 -5.38 9.17 -7.23
C GLY A 139 -6.57 9.98 -7.74
N THR A 140 -6.38 10.78 -8.79
CA THR A 140 -7.44 11.51 -9.48
C THR A 140 -8.47 10.57 -10.10
N VAL A 141 -8.04 9.55 -10.85
CA VAL A 141 -8.94 8.48 -11.34
C VAL A 141 -9.68 7.82 -10.18
N GLY A 142 -8.98 7.61 -9.07
CA GLY A 142 -9.53 7.12 -7.82
C GLY A 142 -10.63 7.99 -7.18
N VAL A 143 -10.49 9.31 -7.24
CA VAL A 143 -11.53 10.25 -6.76
C VAL A 143 -12.74 10.19 -7.69
N PHE A 144 -12.54 10.22 -9.00
CA PHE A 144 -13.64 10.09 -9.95
C PHE A 144 -14.37 8.76 -9.82
N PHE A 145 -13.64 7.66 -9.66
CA PHE A 145 -14.23 6.35 -9.39
C PHE A 145 -15.11 6.38 -8.13
N ARG A 146 -14.60 6.96 -7.03
CA ARG A 146 -15.37 7.06 -5.78
C ARG A 146 -16.61 7.93 -5.92
N LEU A 147 -16.51 9.08 -6.59
CA LEU A 147 -17.64 9.97 -6.85
C LEU A 147 -18.69 9.27 -7.70
N TRP A 148 -18.29 8.65 -8.80
CA TRP A 148 -19.17 7.90 -9.69
C TRP A 148 -19.82 6.71 -8.99
N PHE A 149 -19.04 5.92 -8.26
CA PHE A 149 -19.52 4.72 -7.59
C PHE A 149 -20.49 5.06 -6.46
N LEU A 150 -20.20 6.08 -5.66
CA LEU A 150 -21.11 6.54 -4.61
C LEU A 150 -22.35 7.23 -5.19
N SER A 151 -22.23 7.97 -6.29
CA SER A 151 -23.35 8.56 -7.00
C SER A 151 -24.32 7.48 -7.50
N LEU A 152 -23.79 6.41 -8.08
CA LEU A 152 -24.58 5.25 -8.52
C LEU A 152 -25.32 4.57 -7.36
N LEU A 153 -24.67 4.44 -6.20
CA LEU A 153 -25.26 3.79 -5.02
C LEU A 153 -26.26 4.68 -4.29
N SER A 154 -26.06 5.99 -4.30
CA SER A 154 -26.93 6.97 -3.65
C SER A 154 -28.14 7.34 -4.52
N GLY A 155 -28.05 7.15 -5.85
CA GLY A 155 -29.05 7.64 -6.80
C GLY A 155 -29.02 9.15 -7.00
N GLU A 156 -27.99 9.83 -6.48
CA GLU A 156 -27.81 11.28 -6.52
C GLU A 156 -26.52 11.65 -7.26
N ASP A 157 -26.51 12.78 -7.94
CA ASP A 157 -25.31 13.28 -8.60
C ASP A 157 -24.37 13.99 -7.61
N LEU A 158 -23.39 13.24 -7.09
CA LEU A 158 -22.40 13.76 -6.15
C LEU A 158 -21.45 14.80 -6.78
N TRP A 159 -21.35 14.84 -8.10
CA TRP A 159 -20.53 15.82 -8.81
C TRP A 159 -21.06 17.24 -8.61
N VAL A 160 -22.37 17.42 -8.51
CA VAL A 160 -23.00 18.73 -8.28
C VAL A 160 -22.50 19.37 -6.99
N TYR A 161 -22.28 18.60 -5.93
CA TYR A 161 -21.73 19.12 -4.67
C TYR A 161 -20.29 19.59 -4.79
N VAL A 162 -19.49 18.95 -5.65
CA VAL A 162 -18.12 19.40 -5.96
C VAL A 162 -18.16 20.71 -6.73
N ILE A 163 -19.03 20.80 -7.74
CA ILE A 163 -19.22 22.02 -8.54
C ILE A 163 -19.70 23.19 -7.68
N ASN A 164 -20.65 22.97 -6.77
CA ASN A 164 -21.14 24.01 -5.88
C ASN A 164 -20.03 24.54 -4.96
N GLN A 165 -19.25 23.65 -4.33
CA GLN A 165 -18.11 24.06 -3.50
C GLN A 165 -17.07 24.86 -4.28
N VAL A 166 -16.75 24.43 -5.51
CA VAL A 166 -15.79 25.14 -6.36
C VAL A 166 -16.34 26.50 -6.82
N THR A 167 -17.64 26.58 -7.11
CA THR A 167 -18.32 27.82 -7.48
C THR A 167 -18.23 28.84 -6.35
N GLU A 168 -18.48 28.42 -5.10
CA GLU A 168 -18.34 29.28 -3.91
C GLU A 168 -16.90 29.77 -3.73
N ILE A 169 -15.90 28.90 -3.90
CA ILE A 169 -14.48 29.28 -3.82
C ILE A 169 -14.12 30.30 -4.90
N ILE A 170 -14.54 30.08 -6.15
CA ILE A 170 -14.26 30.99 -7.27
C ILE A 170 -14.95 32.34 -7.05
N ASN A 171 -16.21 32.33 -6.62
CA ASN A 171 -16.95 33.55 -6.29
C ASN A 171 -16.25 34.33 -5.17
N TRP A 172 -15.81 33.63 -4.12
CA TRP A 172 -15.05 34.24 -3.04
C TRP A 172 -13.76 34.91 -3.53
N ILE A 173 -13.00 34.24 -4.41
CA ILE A 173 -11.79 34.81 -5.05
C ILE A 173 -12.14 36.04 -5.88
N PHE A 174 -13.18 35.98 -6.70
CA PHE A 174 -13.60 37.09 -7.55
C PHE A 174 -14.02 38.33 -6.75
N LEU A 175 -14.78 38.13 -5.67
CA LEU A 175 -15.16 39.21 -4.75
C LEU A 175 -13.93 39.85 -4.11
N HIS A 176 -12.95 39.04 -3.68
CA HIS A 176 -11.72 39.56 -3.09
C HIS A 176 -10.87 40.35 -4.09
N LEU A 177 -10.88 39.94 -5.36
CA LEU A 177 -10.17 40.63 -6.45
C LEU A 177 -10.99 41.77 -7.09
N GLN A 178 -12.17 42.09 -6.55
CA GLN A 178 -13.11 43.09 -7.08
C GLN A 178 -13.51 42.86 -8.56
N LEU A 179 -13.51 41.60 -8.99
CA LEU A 179 -13.95 41.21 -10.32
C LEU A 179 -15.48 41.12 -10.35
N LEU A 180 -16.14 42.08 -11.01
CA LEU A 180 -17.59 42.14 -11.19
C LEU A 180 -18.13 41.19 -12.28
N THR A 181 -17.34 40.17 -12.64
CA THR A 181 -17.70 39.21 -13.71
C THR A 181 -18.32 37.96 -13.09
N THR A 182 -19.33 37.38 -13.71
CA THR A 182 -19.88 36.10 -13.27
C THR A 182 -18.95 34.94 -13.67
N PRO A 183 -18.75 33.92 -12.81
CA PRO A 183 -17.89 32.81 -13.16
C PRO A 183 -18.50 32.00 -14.31
N ASN A 184 -17.70 31.74 -15.34
CA ASN A 184 -18.09 30.88 -16.45
C ASN A 184 -18.13 29.41 -16.00
N VAL A 185 -19.11 28.64 -16.48
CA VAL A 185 -19.24 27.19 -16.24
C VAL A 185 -17.95 26.44 -16.58
N LEU A 186 -17.27 26.80 -17.69
CA LEU A 186 -15.99 26.18 -18.06
C LEU A 186 -14.89 26.43 -17.03
N LEU A 187 -14.84 27.64 -16.46
CA LEU A 187 -13.87 27.99 -15.42
C LEU A 187 -14.11 27.16 -14.16
N ILE A 188 -15.37 26.98 -13.77
CA ILE A 188 -15.76 26.17 -12.61
C ILE A 188 -15.40 24.70 -12.83
N GLN A 189 -15.69 24.13 -13.99
CA GLN A 189 -15.35 22.73 -14.30
C GLN A 189 -13.83 22.50 -14.30
N LEU A 190 -13.06 23.36 -14.95
CA LEU A 190 -11.59 23.28 -14.93
C LEU A 190 -11.04 23.49 -13.52
N GLY A 191 -11.61 24.42 -12.76
CA GLY A 191 -11.27 24.66 -11.35
C GLY A 191 -11.52 23.43 -10.48
N ALA A 192 -12.61 22.71 -10.69
CA ALA A 192 -12.94 21.50 -9.95
C ALA A 192 -11.92 20.38 -10.20
N ILE A 193 -11.60 20.13 -11.47
CA ILE A 193 -10.60 19.14 -11.86
C ILE A 193 -9.22 19.54 -11.32
N ALA A 194 -8.83 20.81 -11.46
CA ALA A 194 -7.57 21.32 -10.95
C ALA A 194 -7.47 21.19 -9.42
N LEU A 195 -8.54 21.48 -8.68
CA LEU A 195 -8.57 21.35 -7.23
C LEU A 195 -8.41 19.88 -6.79
N ILE A 196 -9.09 18.94 -7.46
CA ILE A 196 -8.92 17.50 -7.22
C ILE A 196 -7.48 17.08 -7.51
N PHE A 197 -6.89 17.57 -8.59
CA PHE A 197 -5.52 17.25 -8.98
C PHE A 197 -4.51 17.77 -7.95
N ILE A 198 -4.61 19.05 -7.55
CA ILE A 198 -3.76 19.68 -6.54
C ILE A 198 -3.89 18.95 -5.20
N ASN A 199 -5.11 18.62 -4.77
CA ASN A 199 -5.34 17.88 -3.53
C ASN A 199 -4.64 16.51 -3.54
N ASN A 200 -4.75 15.77 -4.65
CA ASN A 200 -4.07 14.48 -4.80
C ASN A 200 -2.54 14.61 -4.89
N PHE A 201 -2.05 15.68 -5.51
CA PHE A 201 -0.62 15.98 -5.57
C PHE A 201 -0.05 16.21 -4.16
N ILE A 202 -0.70 17.05 -3.36
CA ILE A 202 -0.32 17.32 -1.97
C ILE A 202 -0.39 16.02 -1.15
N TYR A 203 -1.47 15.25 -1.28
CA TYR A 203 -1.61 13.96 -0.60
C TYR A 203 -0.43 13.03 -0.89
N LEU A 204 -0.06 12.86 -2.16
CA LEU A 204 1.03 11.96 -2.53
C LEU A 204 2.41 12.46 -2.16
N PHE A 205 2.61 13.76 -2.15
CA PHE A 205 3.83 14.35 -1.63
C PHE A 205 4.01 13.97 -0.14
N ILE A 206 2.94 14.08 0.66
CA ILE A 206 2.96 13.68 2.07
C ILE A 206 3.16 12.17 2.22
N VAL A 207 2.52 11.34 1.38
CA VAL A 207 2.75 9.87 1.37
C VAL A 207 4.21 9.53 1.12
N HIS A 208 4.86 10.18 0.16
CA HIS A 208 6.28 9.94 -0.10
C HIS A 208 7.16 10.38 1.07
N LEU A 209 6.85 11.52 1.71
CA LEU A 209 7.57 12.01 2.88
C LEU A 209 7.50 11.01 4.05
N VAL A 210 6.29 10.55 4.38
CA VAL A 210 6.07 9.58 5.47
C VAL A 210 6.65 8.21 5.11
N ALA A 211 6.49 7.75 3.88
CA ALA A 211 7.06 6.49 3.43
C ALA A 211 8.58 6.50 3.51
N TRP A 212 9.23 7.61 3.14
CA TRP A 212 10.67 7.76 3.28
C TRP A 212 11.10 7.64 4.74
N LEU A 213 10.50 8.41 5.66
CA LEU A 213 10.81 8.31 7.09
C LEU A 213 10.59 6.91 7.66
N LEU A 214 9.46 6.29 7.32
CA LEU A 214 9.06 5.00 7.89
C LEU A 214 9.90 3.85 7.33
N LEU A 215 10.12 3.81 6.01
CA LEU A 215 10.87 2.72 5.38
C LEU A 215 12.38 2.83 5.63
N ASP A 216 12.91 4.04 5.76
CA ASP A 216 14.29 4.27 6.17
C ASP A 216 14.53 3.76 7.60
N ALA A 217 13.60 4.00 8.53
CA ALA A 217 13.64 3.43 9.88
C ALA A 217 13.60 1.88 9.91
N ILE A 218 13.03 1.25 8.87
CA ILE A 218 12.94 -0.21 8.72
C ILE A 218 14.13 -0.77 7.91
N GLY A 219 15.03 0.08 7.41
CA GLY A 219 16.20 -0.31 6.61
C GLY A 219 15.90 -0.63 5.14
N ASN A 220 14.71 -0.29 4.64
CA ASN A 220 14.34 -0.50 3.23
C ASN A 220 14.47 0.81 2.45
N SER A 221 15.62 1.01 1.81
CA SER A 221 15.93 2.29 1.16
C SER A 221 15.04 2.55 -0.07
N ILE A 222 14.18 3.58 0.02
CA ILE A 222 13.45 4.18 -1.12
C ILE A 222 14.40 5.15 -1.86
N PRO A 223 14.16 5.51 -3.14
CA PRO A 223 14.72 6.71 -3.75
C PRO A 223 14.81 7.89 -2.80
N ARG A 224 16.00 8.52 -2.75
CA ARG A 224 16.24 9.70 -1.91
C ARG A 224 15.34 10.87 -2.34
N PRO A 225 14.83 11.66 -1.38
CA PRO A 225 14.01 12.82 -1.68
C PRO A 225 14.81 13.91 -2.41
N PRO A 226 14.13 14.89 -3.04
CA PRO A 226 14.80 16.06 -3.63
C PRO A 226 15.65 16.81 -2.61
N ARG A 227 16.75 17.45 -3.07
CA ARG A 227 17.70 18.17 -2.19
C ARG A 227 17.03 19.20 -1.27
N TRP A 228 16.01 19.91 -1.75
CA TRP A 228 15.29 20.91 -0.95
C TRP A 228 14.51 20.29 0.24
N VAL A 229 14.07 19.04 0.12
CA VAL A 229 13.41 18.32 1.22
C VAL A 229 14.44 17.83 2.23
N GLN A 230 15.61 17.36 1.79
CA GLN A 230 16.70 16.93 2.68
C GLN A 230 17.21 18.08 3.54
N VAL A 231 17.41 19.25 2.92
CA VAL A 231 17.82 20.48 3.61
C VAL A 231 16.77 20.95 4.61
N LEU A 232 15.48 20.77 4.32
CA LEU A 232 14.41 21.14 5.25
C LEU A 232 14.34 20.21 6.47
N MET A 233 14.84 18.97 6.33
CA MET A 233 14.75 17.94 7.37
C MET A 233 16.08 17.72 8.12
N ASP A 234 17.07 18.60 7.91
CA ASP A 234 18.43 18.50 8.51
C ASP A 234 19.00 17.07 8.43
N TYR A 235 18.81 16.43 7.27
CA TYR A 235 19.23 15.06 7.06
C TYR A 235 20.56 15.05 6.31
N ASP A 236 21.66 14.85 7.06
CA ASP A 236 23.05 14.78 6.58
C ASP A 236 23.38 13.50 5.80
#